data_AF-A0A4Q0IQE6-F1
#
_entry.id   AF-A0A4Q0IQE6-F1
#
_cell.length_a   1.000
_cell.length_b   1.000
_cell.length_c   1.000
_cell.angle_alpha   90.00
_cell.angle_beta   90.00
_cell.angle_gamma   90.00
#
_symmetry.space_group_name_H-M   'P 1'
#
loop_
_entity.id
_entity.type
_entity.pdbx_description
1 polymer ?
#
loop_
_entity_poly.entity_id
_entity_poly.type
_entity_poly.pdbx_seq_one_letter_code
_entity_poly.pdbx_strand_id
1 'polypeptide(L)'
;MKKYILLSFFIALGLFASAQKFEPEWAGEVAVLKVDGDTLSIPTEKSIPQVKTSASAGRLLVGIGNIRRKAVLKNGRATTQIPQTGTITLVVRCKDNETDPTTFIQLVKFEEKKKERKTELANVNWLGNVSEGNMEYINFNGKKYGKSSYILTFPAQEGEYGVRVLNPNDRDEKTTVFYCFGIHPENCL
;
A
#
# COMPACT_ATOMS: atom_id res chain seq x y z
N MET A 1 -43.00 6.77 37.31
CA MET A 1 -41.76 5.96 37.27
C MET A 1 -41.49 5.30 35.91
N LYS A 2 -42.45 4.64 35.25
CA LYS A 2 -42.27 4.03 33.91
C LYS A 2 -41.87 5.00 32.77
N LYS A 3 -42.30 6.26 32.79
CA LYS A 3 -41.98 7.26 31.74
C LYS A 3 -40.52 7.74 31.75
N TYR A 4 -39.88 7.77 32.92
CA TYR A 4 -38.47 8.19 33.04
C TYR A 4 -37.49 7.05 32.66
N ILE A 5 -37.92 5.80 32.80
CA ILE A 5 -37.16 4.63 32.35
C ILE A 5 -37.06 4.61 30.81
N LEU A 6 -38.15 4.91 30.10
CA LEU A 6 -38.12 5.00 28.63
C LEU A 6 -37.20 6.12 28.10
N LEU A 7 -37.14 7.25 28.80
CA LEU A 7 -36.30 8.38 28.40
C LEU A 7 -34.79 8.09 28.61
N SER A 8 -34.44 7.30 29.63
CA SER A 8 -33.06 6.85 29.85
C SER A 8 -32.57 5.86 28.78
N PHE A 9 -33.49 5.07 28.21
CA PHE A 9 -33.15 4.08 27.18
C PHE A 9 -32.79 4.74 25.84
N PHE A 10 -33.43 5.87 25.50
CA PHE A 10 -33.11 6.62 24.27
C PHE A 10 -31.77 7.37 24.33
N ILE A 11 -31.32 7.77 25.53
CA ILE A 11 -30.02 8.45 25.70
C ILE A 11 -28.86 7.43 25.64
N ALA A 12 -29.09 6.17 26.05
CA ALA A 12 -28.08 5.12 26.01
C ALA A 12 -27.78 4.59 24.59
N LEU A 13 -28.70 4.73 23.63
CA LEU A 13 -28.49 4.32 22.22
C LEU A 13 -27.66 5.32 21.40
N GLY A 14 -27.41 6.53 21.92
CA GLY A 14 -26.70 7.60 21.20
C GLY A 14 -25.16 7.53 21.24
N LEU A 15 -24.58 6.55 21.92
CA LEU A 15 -23.13 6.49 22.20
C LEU A 15 -22.35 5.47 21.34
N PHE A 16 -22.90 5.01 20.22
CA PHE A 16 -22.08 4.29 19.24
C PHE A 16 -21.19 5.30 18.49
N ALA A 17 -20.09 5.66 19.13
CA ALA A 17 -19.04 6.53 18.60
C ALA A 17 -18.59 6.02 17.22
N SER A 18 -18.62 6.92 16.23
CA SER A 18 -18.25 6.71 14.82
C SER A 18 -16.75 6.46 14.58
N ALA A 19 -16.10 5.64 15.41
CA ALA A 19 -14.67 5.33 15.31
C ALA A 19 -14.30 4.53 14.03
N GLN A 20 -15.29 4.03 13.29
CA GLN A 20 -15.12 3.30 12.03
C GLN A 20 -15.11 4.18 10.77
N LYS A 21 -15.14 5.51 10.90
CA LYS A 21 -15.43 6.42 9.77
C LYS A 21 -14.53 6.24 8.54
N PHE A 22 -13.29 5.78 8.70
CA PHE A 22 -12.33 5.70 7.59
C PHE A 22 -11.62 4.34 7.45
N GLU A 23 -12.11 3.28 8.10
CA GLU A 23 -11.59 1.94 7.83
C GLU A 23 -12.06 1.49 6.43
N PRO A 24 -11.15 1.06 5.53
CA PRO A 24 -11.55 0.40 4.29
C PRO A 24 -12.39 -0.84 4.55
N GLU A 25 -13.19 -1.22 3.55
CA GLU A 25 -14.13 -2.35 3.67
C GLU A 25 -13.39 -3.68 3.73
N TRP A 26 -12.39 -3.88 2.85
CA TRP A 26 -11.77 -5.19 2.64
C TRP A 26 -10.38 -5.30 3.27
N ALA A 27 -10.07 -6.47 3.84
CA ALA A 27 -8.73 -6.76 4.31
C ALA A 27 -7.70 -6.67 3.16
N GLY A 28 -6.59 -6.01 3.44
CA GLY A 28 -5.55 -5.66 2.47
C GLY A 28 -5.75 -4.30 1.81
N GLU A 29 -6.96 -3.72 1.86
CA GLU A 29 -7.27 -2.45 1.20
C GLU A 29 -6.65 -1.25 1.90
N VAL A 30 -6.27 -0.26 1.08
CA VAL A 30 -5.57 0.94 1.51
C VAL A 30 -6.26 2.19 1.00
N ALA A 31 -6.40 3.18 1.86
CA ALA A 31 -6.86 4.52 1.49
C ALA A 31 -5.87 5.57 1.98
N VAL A 32 -5.73 6.66 1.23
CA VAL A 32 -5.01 7.86 1.67
C VAL A 32 -5.93 8.71 2.51
N LEU A 33 -5.46 9.22 3.65
CA LEU A 33 -6.16 10.24 4.41
C LEU A 33 -5.57 11.61 4.12
N LYS A 34 -6.41 12.53 3.65
CA LYS A 34 -6.11 13.95 3.56
C LYS A 34 -6.72 14.66 4.76
N VAL A 35 -5.89 15.31 5.58
CA VAL A 35 -6.30 15.95 6.84
C VAL A 35 -6.14 17.46 6.71
N ASP A 36 -7.10 18.12 6.05
CA ASP A 36 -7.13 19.57 5.84
C ASP A 36 -8.46 20.14 6.36
N GLY A 37 -8.56 20.34 7.67
CA GLY A 37 -9.82 20.67 8.35
C GLY A 37 -10.73 19.45 8.47
N ASP A 38 -11.41 19.09 7.38
CA ASP A 38 -12.14 17.83 7.28
C ASP A 38 -11.22 16.71 6.81
N THR A 39 -11.34 15.54 7.44
CA THR A 39 -10.61 14.35 7.00
C THR A 39 -11.33 13.68 5.84
N LEU A 40 -10.64 13.56 4.70
CA LEU A 40 -11.11 12.86 3.51
C LEU A 40 -10.35 11.54 3.34
N SER A 41 -11.08 10.48 3.03
CA SER A 41 -10.50 9.18 2.65
C SER A 41 -10.56 9.04 1.14
N ILE A 42 -9.40 8.87 0.52
CA ILE A 42 -9.21 8.77 -0.92
C ILE A 42 -8.80 7.33 -1.23
N PRO A 43 -9.59 6.57 -2.01
CA PRO A 43 -9.23 5.21 -2.37
C PRO A 43 -7.96 5.19 -3.23
N THR A 44 -7.13 4.18 -3.02
CA THR A 44 -5.93 3.93 -3.85
C THR A 44 -6.29 3.09 -5.07
N GLU A 45 -5.46 3.14 -6.12
CA GLU A 45 -5.63 2.31 -7.30
C GLU A 45 -5.28 0.85 -6.95
N LYS A 46 -6.27 -0.04 -6.97
CA LYS A 46 -6.02 -1.48 -6.83
C LYS A 46 -5.44 -2.04 -8.13
N SER A 47 -4.20 -2.52 -8.07
CA SER A 47 -3.50 -3.00 -9.26
C SER A 47 -2.85 -4.36 -9.03
N ILE A 48 -2.98 -5.25 -10.03
CA ILE A 48 -2.33 -6.56 -10.05
C ILE A 48 -1.09 -6.48 -10.96
N PRO A 49 0.12 -6.73 -10.45
CA PRO A 49 1.34 -6.68 -11.24
C PRO A 49 1.47 -7.87 -12.17
N GLN A 50 1.98 -7.61 -13.37
CA GLN A 50 2.52 -8.65 -14.23
C GLN A 50 3.97 -8.92 -13.83
N VAL A 51 4.29 -10.18 -13.53
CA VAL A 51 5.67 -10.58 -13.26
C VAL A 51 6.39 -10.80 -14.59
N LYS A 52 7.34 -9.93 -14.93
CA LYS A 52 8.17 -10.06 -16.12
C LYS A 52 9.57 -10.53 -15.74
N THR A 53 10.11 -11.47 -16.51
CA THR A 53 11.52 -11.90 -16.39
C THR A 53 12.31 -11.27 -17.53
N SER A 54 13.39 -10.57 -17.21
CA SER A 54 14.30 -9.97 -18.19
C SER A 54 15.72 -10.48 -17.99
N ALA A 55 16.34 -10.96 -19.07
CA ALA A 55 17.76 -11.31 -19.09
C ALA A 55 18.62 -10.09 -19.46
N SER A 56 19.83 -10.01 -18.91
CA SER A 56 20.78 -8.97 -19.33
C SER A 56 21.26 -9.18 -20.77
N ALA A 57 21.70 -8.09 -21.42
CA ALA A 57 22.22 -8.13 -22.79
C ALA A 57 23.40 -9.11 -22.95
N GLY A 58 24.32 -9.15 -21.98
CA GLY A 58 25.40 -10.13 -21.96
C GLY A 58 24.89 -11.58 -21.96
N ARG A 59 23.81 -11.87 -21.24
CA ARG A 59 23.24 -13.22 -21.24
C ARG A 59 22.61 -13.58 -22.58
N LEU A 60 21.96 -12.62 -23.22
CA LEU A 60 21.35 -12.84 -24.53
C LEU A 60 22.39 -13.00 -25.65
N LEU A 61 23.50 -12.26 -25.57
CA LEU A 61 24.54 -12.23 -26.61
C LEU A 61 25.60 -13.33 -26.43
N VAL A 62 26.02 -13.61 -25.20
CA VAL A 62 27.15 -14.49 -24.89
C VAL A 62 26.84 -15.55 -23.81
N GLY A 63 25.57 -15.69 -23.41
CA GLY A 63 25.15 -16.67 -22.39
C GLY A 63 25.48 -16.30 -20.94
N ILE A 64 26.32 -15.29 -20.72
CA ILE A 64 26.77 -14.85 -19.39
C ILE A 64 26.05 -13.57 -18.96
N GLY A 65 25.33 -13.64 -17.84
CA GLY A 65 24.73 -12.45 -17.25
C GLY A 65 23.54 -12.72 -16.34
N ASN A 66 23.00 -11.65 -15.76
CA ASN A 66 21.99 -11.72 -14.71
C ASN A 66 20.57 -11.83 -15.28
N ILE A 67 19.68 -12.48 -14.53
CA ILE A 67 18.24 -12.54 -14.78
C ILE A 67 17.53 -11.72 -13.69
N ARG A 68 16.63 -10.83 -14.09
CA ARG A 68 15.85 -9.99 -13.18
C ARG A 68 14.38 -10.33 -13.30
N ARG A 69 13.70 -10.50 -12.17
CA ARG A 69 12.23 -10.56 -12.10
C ARG A 69 11.70 -9.22 -11.65
N LYS A 70 10.70 -8.69 -12.36
CA LYS A 70 10.10 -7.39 -12.07
C LYS A 70 8.60 -7.51 -11.94
N ALA A 71 8.01 -6.89 -10.93
CA ALA A 71 6.59 -6.59 -10.89
C ALA A 71 6.35 -5.35 -11.75
N VAL A 72 5.47 -5.45 -12.75
CA VAL A 72 5.17 -4.37 -13.70
C VAL A 72 3.68 -4.06 -13.66
N LEU A 73 3.37 -2.80 -13.42
CA LEU A 73 2.02 -2.24 -13.46
C LEU A 73 1.88 -1.38 -14.72
N LYS A 74 0.68 -1.41 -15.32
CA LYS A 74 0.34 -0.53 -16.43
C LYS A 74 0.23 0.90 -15.93
N ASN A 75 0.48 1.84 -16.84
CA ASN A 75 0.52 3.29 -16.61
C ASN A 75 1.75 3.70 -15.77
N GLY A 76 2.36 4.82 -16.15
CA GLY A 76 3.44 5.40 -15.37
C GLY A 76 2.97 5.86 -14.00
N ARG A 77 1.80 6.48 -13.96
CA ARG A 77 1.21 7.07 -12.77
C ARG A 77 -0.06 6.37 -12.35
N ALA A 78 -0.27 6.25 -11.05
CA ALA A 78 -1.50 5.73 -10.47
C ALA A 78 -2.66 6.71 -10.73
N THR A 79 -3.89 6.22 -10.78
CA THR A 79 -5.07 7.10 -10.87
C THR A 79 -5.22 7.98 -9.63
N THR A 80 -4.80 7.49 -8.47
CA THR A 80 -4.78 8.26 -7.22
C THR A 80 -3.49 9.04 -7.14
N GLN A 81 -3.59 10.36 -7.25
CA GLN A 81 -2.47 11.31 -7.20
C GLN A 81 -2.69 12.28 -6.05
N ILE A 82 -1.67 12.47 -5.22
CA ILE A 82 -1.72 13.34 -4.05
C ILE A 82 -0.59 14.37 -4.09
N PRO A 83 -0.81 15.58 -3.56
CA PRO A 83 0.20 16.63 -3.56
C PRO A 83 1.40 16.24 -2.70
N GLN A 84 2.59 16.68 -3.10
CA GLN A 84 3.83 16.50 -2.34
C GLN A 84 3.89 17.47 -1.15
N THR A 85 3.05 17.26 -0.13
CA THR A 85 2.95 18.13 1.04
C THR A 85 3.08 17.34 2.34
N GLY A 86 4.02 17.77 3.19
CA GLY A 86 4.13 17.32 4.58
C GLY A 86 4.30 15.80 4.75
N THR A 87 3.37 15.20 5.50
CA THR A 87 3.37 13.77 5.86
C THR A 87 2.19 13.08 5.18
N ILE A 88 2.47 11.97 4.50
CA ILE A 88 1.42 11.12 3.95
C ILE A 88 0.86 10.24 5.05
N THR A 89 -0.46 10.10 5.07
CA THR A 89 -1.18 9.25 6.01
C THR A 89 -2.00 8.24 5.23
N LEU A 90 -1.83 6.95 5.54
CA LEU A 90 -2.59 5.85 4.95
C LEU A 90 -3.37 5.11 6.02
N VAL A 91 -4.57 4.63 5.69
CA VAL A 91 -5.26 3.59 6.46
C VAL A 91 -5.14 2.29 5.70
N VAL A 92 -4.61 1.25 6.37
CA VAL A 92 -4.53 -0.11 5.82
C VAL A 92 -5.44 -1.01 6.63
N ARG A 93 -6.45 -1.57 5.99
CA ARG A 93 -7.35 -2.56 6.60
C ARG A 93 -6.66 -3.92 6.65
N CYS A 94 -6.65 -4.54 7.82
CA CYS A 94 -6.06 -5.85 8.08
C CYS A 94 -7.09 -6.79 8.69
N LYS A 95 -6.70 -8.03 8.99
CA LYS A 95 -7.54 -8.98 9.72
C LYS A 95 -7.81 -8.50 11.15
N ASP A 96 -6.76 -8.02 11.79
CA ASP A 96 -6.72 -7.44 13.13
C ASP A 96 -5.60 -6.38 13.16
N ASN A 97 -5.46 -5.68 14.28
CA ASN A 97 -4.41 -4.69 14.49
C ASN A 97 -3.44 -5.03 15.63
N GLU A 98 -3.16 -6.32 15.87
CA GLU A 98 -2.40 -6.78 17.03
C GLU A 98 -0.91 -7.05 16.78
N THR A 99 -0.49 -7.11 15.52
CA THR A 99 0.90 -7.42 15.13
C THR A 99 1.62 -6.15 14.69
N ASP A 100 2.94 -6.08 14.87
CA ASP A 100 3.70 -4.97 14.31
C ASP A 100 3.52 -4.91 12.78
N PRO A 101 2.96 -3.80 12.23
CA PRO A 101 2.66 -3.71 10.80
C PRO A 101 3.90 -3.78 9.91
N THR A 102 5.08 -3.44 10.42
CA THR A 102 6.33 -3.47 9.64
C THR A 102 6.73 -4.89 9.23
N THR A 103 6.22 -5.91 9.91
CA THR A 103 6.56 -7.32 9.65
C THR A 103 5.80 -7.91 8.46
N PHE A 104 4.71 -7.29 8.03
CA PHE A 104 3.84 -7.86 6.98
C PHE A 104 3.24 -6.83 6.02
N ILE A 105 3.27 -5.53 6.34
CA ILE A 105 2.86 -4.47 5.41
C ILE A 105 4.10 -3.89 4.74
N GLN A 106 4.09 -3.86 3.41
CA GLN A 106 5.21 -3.34 2.63
C GLN A 106 4.75 -2.15 1.81
N LEU A 107 5.38 -1.00 2.05
CA LEU A 107 5.27 0.20 1.23
C LEU A 107 6.47 0.24 0.27
N VAL A 108 6.19 0.24 -1.02
CA VAL A 108 7.19 0.10 -2.09
C VAL A 108 7.14 1.31 -2.99
N LYS A 109 8.31 1.85 -3.34
CA LYS A 109 8.45 2.84 -4.41
C LYS A 109 8.70 2.12 -5.74
N PHE A 110 7.99 2.55 -6.77
CA PHE A 110 8.14 2.06 -8.13
C PHE A 110 9.07 2.97 -8.94
N GLU A 111 9.81 2.36 -9.85
CA GLU A 111 10.44 3.05 -10.97
C GLU A 111 9.35 3.47 -11.96
N GLU A 112 9.02 4.76 -11.98
CA GLU A 112 8.08 5.36 -12.92
C GLU A 112 8.69 5.42 -14.34
N LYS A 113 7.92 4.95 -15.35
CA LYS A 113 8.20 5.11 -16.77
C LYS A 113 6.96 5.63 -17.48
N LYS A 114 7.13 6.14 -18.71
CA LYS A 114 6.03 6.73 -19.50
C LYS A 114 4.75 5.88 -19.62
N LYS A 115 4.86 4.55 -19.70
CA LYS A 115 3.73 3.63 -19.95
C LYS A 115 3.53 2.57 -18.85
N GLU A 116 4.45 2.49 -17.90
CA GLU A 116 4.47 1.45 -16.87
C GLU A 116 5.18 1.97 -15.63
N ARG A 117 4.88 1.39 -14.48
CA ARG A 117 5.68 1.53 -13.27
C ARG A 117 6.10 0.14 -12.78
N LYS A 118 7.30 0.01 -12.24
CA LYS A 118 7.87 -1.32 -11.94
C LYS A 118 8.79 -1.34 -10.75
N THR A 119 8.96 -2.52 -10.16
CA THR A 119 9.89 -2.76 -9.07
C THR A 119 10.56 -4.13 -9.23
N GLU A 120 11.81 -4.27 -8.80
CA GLU A 120 12.59 -5.51 -8.95
C GLU A 120 12.28 -6.46 -7.77
N LEU A 121 11.80 -7.67 -8.08
CA LEU A 121 11.42 -8.67 -7.07
C LEU A 121 12.59 -9.54 -6.64
N ALA A 122 13.41 -9.97 -7.61
CA ALA A 122 14.54 -10.87 -7.39
C ALA A 122 15.56 -10.71 -8.51
N ASN A 123 16.82 -10.94 -8.16
CA ASN A 123 17.93 -11.01 -9.11
C ASN A 123 18.59 -12.38 -9.00
N VAL A 124 18.86 -13.01 -10.14
CA VAL A 124 19.69 -14.22 -10.19
C VAL A 124 20.96 -13.85 -10.94
N ASN A 125 22.08 -13.93 -10.24
CA ASN A 125 23.37 -13.65 -10.85
C ASN A 125 23.81 -14.82 -11.76
N TRP A 126 24.83 -14.59 -12.57
CA TRP A 126 25.32 -15.61 -13.52
C TRP A 126 25.89 -16.88 -12.85
N LEU A 127 26.28 -16.80 -11.58
CA LEU A 127 26.74 -17.93 -10.75
C LEU A 127 25.58 -18.77 -10.19
N GLY A 128 24.32 -18.38 -10.46
CA GLY A 128 23.13 -19.08 -9.98
C GLY A 128 22.67 -18.64 -8.59
N ASN A 129 23.34 -17.69 -7.95
CA ASN A 129 22.90 -17.18 -6.66
C ASN A 129 21.69 -16.24 -6.86
N VAL A 130 20.62 -16.54 -6.14
CA VAL A 130 19.43 -15.70 -6.04
C VAL A 130 19.68 -14.68 -4.93
N SER A 131 19.58 -13.39 -5.25
CA SER A 131 19.54 -12.31 -4.26
C SER A 131 18.15 -11.67 -4.23
N GLU A 132 17.81 -11.05 -3.10
CA GLU A 132 16.66 -10.14 -3.04
C GLU A 132 16.80 -9.08 -4.14
N GLY A 133 15.69 -8.78 -4.81
CA GLY A 133 15.67 -7.76 -5.85
C GLY A 133 15.93 -6.37 -5.26
N ASN A 134 16.28 -5.40 -6.10
CA ASN A 134 16.45 -4.00 -5.69
C ASN A 134 15.09 -3.30 -5.48
N MET A 135 14.18 -3.93 -4.73
CA MET A 135 12.91 -3.33 -4.35
C MET A 135 13.18 -2.18 -3.39
N GLU A 136 12.71 -0.98 -3.73
CA GLU A 136 12.83 0.19 -2.87
C GLU A 136 11.69 0.20 -1.84
N TYR A 137 11.99 -0.20 -0.61
CA TYR A 137 11.05 -0.16 0.51
C TYR A 137 11.11 1.20 1.20
N ILE A 138 9.95 1.77 1.48
CA ILE A 138 9.82 3.02 2.22
C ILE A 138 9.46 2.70 3.66
N ASN A 139 10.29 3.19 4.58
CA ASN A 139 10.02 3.10 6.01
C ASN A 139 8.82 3.96 6.37
N PHE A 140 7.97 3.45 7.28
CA PHE A 140 6.81 4.14 7.79
C PHE A 140 6.71 4.00 9.31
N ASN A 141 6.01 4.92 9.96
CA ASN A 141 5.53 4.74 11.32
C ASN A 141 4.13 4.11 11.28
N GLY A 142 3.93 3.00 11.99
CA GLY A 142 2.65 2.31 12.08
C GLY A 142 1.98 2.51 13.43
N LYS A 143 0.67 2.78 13.44
CA LYS A 143 -0.15 2.83 14.66
C LYS A 143 -1.42 2.03 14.47
N LYS A 144 -1.93 1.41 15.55
CA LYS A 144 -3.25 0.78 15.56
C LYS A 144 -4.34 1.81 15.26
N TYR A 145 -5.33 1.44 14.46
CA TYR A 145 -6.47 2.26 14.13
C TYR A 145 -7.75 1.44 14.01
N GLY A 146 -8.86 1.98 14.51
CA GLY A 146 -10.14 1.31 14.49
C GLY A 146 -10.10 -0.08 15.12
N LYS A 147 -10.85 -1.02 14.53
CA LYS A 147 -10.97 -2.39 15.03
C LYS A 147 -9.90 -3.31 14.45
N SER A 148 -9.43 -3.02 13.25
CA SER A 148 -8.65 -3.98 12.47
C SER A 148 -7.78 -3.31 11.41
N SER A 149 -7.40 -2.06 11.62
CA SER A 149 -6.63 -1.29 10.67
C SER A 149 -5.38 -0.70 11.31
N TYR A 150 -4.46 -0.25 10.47
CA TYR A 150 -3.31 0.52 10.88
C TYR A 150 -3.30 1.86 10.16
N ILE A 151 -2.87 2.90 10.86
CA ILE A 151 -2.45 4.16 10.26
C ILE A 151 -0.96 4.05 9.98
N LEU A 152 -0.57 4.29 8.72
CA LEU A 152 0.83 4.40 8.32
C LEU A 152 1.14 5.86 8.00
N THR A 153 2.26 6.36 8.50
CA THR A 153 2.75 7.70 8.16
C THR A 153 4.20 7.70 7.70
N PHE A 154 4.49 8.53 6.69
CA PHE A 154 5.83 8.71 6.14
C PHE A 154 5.96 10.08 5.45
N PRO A 155 7.18 10.63 5.31
CA PRO A 155 7.38 11.91 4.65
C PRO A 155 6.94 11.89 3.18
N ALA A 156 6.29 12.96 2.72
CA ALA A 156 5.93 13.11 1.32
C ALA A 156 7.21 13.28 0.47
N GLN A 157 7.47 12.29 -0.39
CA GLN A 157 8.55 12.32 -1.36
C GLN A 157 7.99 12.03 -2.75
N GLU A 158 8.49 12.73 -3.76
CA GLU A 158 8.04 12.53 -5.13
C GLU A 158 8.22 11.08 -5.59
N GLY A 159 7.19 10.53 -6.24
CA GLY A 159 7.26 9.23 -6.90
C GLY A 159 5.94 8.46 -6.89
N GLU A 160 6.03 7.22 -7.37
CA GLU A 160 4.91 6.29 -7.46
C GLU A 160 5.05 5.17 -6.45
N TYR A 161 3.99 4.90 -5.70
CA TYR A 161 4.04 4.01 -4.55
C TYR A 161 2.98 2.92 -4.64
N GLY A 162 3.23 1.83 -3.92
CA GLY A 162 2.27 0.74 -3.74
C GLY A 162 2.40 0.13 -2.36
N VAL A 163 1.26 -0.14 -1.73
CA VAL A 163 1.20 -0.91 -0.49
C VAL A 163 0.70 -2.31 -0.79
N ARG A 164 1.34 -3.31 -0.19
CA ARG A 164 0.82 -4.68 -0.14
C ARG A 164 0.86 -5.21 1.27
N VAL A 165 -0.13 -6.03 1.60
CA VAL A 165 -0.22 -6.75 2.87
C VAL A 165 0.13 -8.21 2.59
N LEU A 166 1.23 -8.67 3.18
CA LEU A 166 1.62 -10.08 3.17
C LEU A 166 0.73 -10.80 4.17
N ASN A 167 0.06 -11.87 3.76
CA ASN A 167 -0.69 -12.70 4.69
C ASN A 167 0.17 -13.89 5.14
N PRO A 168 0.62 -13.93 6.40
CA PRO A 168 1.45 -15.03 6.89
C PRO A 168 0.69 -16.38 6.98
N ASN A 169 -0.64 -16.38 6.89
CA ASN A 169 -1.47 -17.59 6.96
C ASN A 169 -1.89 -18.15 5.60
N ASP A 170 -1.55 -17.50 4.47
CA ASP A 170 -2.01 -17.94 3.16
C ASP A 170 -1.17 -19.12 2.65
N ARG A 171 -1.72 -20.34 2.81
CA ARG A 171 -1.23 -21.57 2.16
C ARG A 171 -1.60 -21.66 0.67
N ASP A 172 -2.42 -20.72 0.19
CA ASP A 172 -2.87 -20.63 -1.20
C ASP A 172 -2.27 -19.41 -1.90
N GLU A 173 -1.78 -19.60 -3.12
CA GLU A 173 -1.20 -18.58 -3.99
C GLU A 173 -2.21 -17.48 -4.34
N LYS A 174 -2.45 -16.53 -3.43
CA LYS A 174 -3.14 -15.29 -3.79
C LYS A 174 -2.21 -14.42 -4.61
N THR A 175 -2.70 -14.01 -5.78
CA THR A 175 -2.06 -13.02 -6.62
C THR A 175 -1.69 -11.78 -5.80
N THR A 176 -0.40 -11.38 -5.84
CA THR A 176 0.06 -10.13 -5.22
C THR A 176 -0.80 -8.97 -5.71
N VAL A 177 -1.37 -8.20 -4.80
CA VAL A 177 -2.11 -6.97 -5.10
C VAL A 177 -1.35 -5.80 -4.52
N PHE A 178 -1.19 -4.73 -5.31
CA PHE A 178 -0.72 -3.45 -4.83
C PHE A 178 -1.87 -2.44 -4.80
N TYR A 179 -1.88 -1.63 -3.76
CA TYR A 179 -2.74 -0.48 -3.61
C TYR A 179 -1.90 0.77 -3.85
N CYS A 180 -2.07 1.36 -5.03
CA CYS A 180 -1.16 2.32 -5.63
C CYS A 180 -1.63 3.77 -5.51
N PHE A 181 -0.66 4.66 -5.33
CA PHE A 181 -0.85 6.11 -5.36
C PHE A 181 0.44 6.80 -5.78
N GLY A 182 0.33 7.98 -6.39
CA GLY A 182 1.46 8.83 -6.75
C GLY A 182 1.52 10.07 -5.88
N ILE A 183 2.73 10.53 -5.58
CA ILE A 183 3.00 11.80 -4.91
C ILE A 183 3.74 12.69 -5.90
N HIS A 184 3.10 13.76 -6.34
CA HIS A 184 3.68 14.70 -7.30
C HIS A 184 3.33 16.14 -6.92
N PRO A 185 4.12 17.13 -7.37
CA PRO A 185 3.72 18.52 -7.30
C PRO A 185 2.41 18.77 -8.08
N GLU A 186 1.55 19.66 -7.59
CA GLU A 186 0.22 19.93 -8.20
C GLU A 186 0.29 20.37 -9.68
N ASN A 187 1.43 20.89 -10.12
CA ASN A 187 1.63 21.40 -11.48
C ASN A 187 1.99 20.31 -12.51
N CYS A 188 1.93 19.03 -12.15
CA CYS A 188 2.36 17.92 -12.99
C CYS A 188 1.23 17.08 -13.62
N LEU A 189 -0.04 17.50 -13.49
CA LEU A 189 -1.22 16.86 -14.10
C LEU A 189 -1.67 17.55 -15.38
#